data_AF-A0A061NEC8-F1
#
_entry.id   AF-A0A061NEC8-F1
#
_cell.length_a   1.000
_cell.length_b   1.000
_cell.length_c   1.000
_cell.angle_alpha   90.00
_cell.angle_beta   90.00
_cell.angle_gamma   90.00
#
_symmetry.space_group_name_H-M   'P 1'
#
loop_
_entity.id
_entity.type
_entity.pdbx_description
1 polymer ?
#
loop_
_entity_poly.entity_id
_entity_poly.type
_entity_poly.pdbx_seq_one_letter_code
_entity_poly.pdbx_strand_id
1 'polypeptide(L)'
;MHDVIALSIQKDPDEHQQEIQERIRLGNTMVLTAQGTSFLHAGQEYGRTKQFREETDEAPYKSTYMTDEQGEPFHYPYFIHDSYDSSDAINKFEWEKVNDEEQYPDHVKTSEYTKGLIELRRSTNAFSHHSMEAIEENVSLIDIPEIGEEDLVIGYEARSTDDTGDYYVFINADETTRTLSLNDVRIEDARVIVDREKAGVNVIDSPTGMTYVDNTLTIEPLTAIVLRVGEEHPEQSAKELLNELHDKTREHIQSGNVRGSLSSLLSLYTRLALLYEAIERDELATHYMNKYVHYITLSAHARQIDEETKEELLHLSEQTIKALQNESE
;
A
#
# COMPACT_ATOMS: atom_id res chain seq x y z
N MET A 1 -17.37 7.73 0.23
CA MET A 1 -17.24 6.34 0.72
C MET A 1 -17.65 6.26 2.18
N HIS A 2 -16.96 6.96 3.08
CA HIS A 2 -17.28 7.05 4.52
C HIS A 2 -18.78 7.18 4.83
N ASP A 3 -19.41 8.25 4.36
CA ASP A 3 -20.82 8.55 4.69
C ASP A 3 -21.80 7.51 4.17
N VAL A 4 -21.47 6.87 3.04
CA VAL A 4 -22.30 5.80 2.47
C VAL A 4 -22.15 4.52 3.28
N ILE A 5 -20.95 4.21 3.78
CA ILE A 5 -20.74 3.08 4.69
C ILE A 5 -21.53 3.30 5.97
N ALA A 6 -21.43 4.48 6.60
CA ALA A 6 -22.19 4.84 7.80
C ALA A 6 -23.71 4.68 7.60
N LEU A 7 -24.22 5.15 6.46
CA LEU A 7 -25.62 4.97 6.06
C LEU A 7 -26.00 3.49 5.90
N SER A 8 -25.17 2.72 5.21
CA SER A 8 -25.46 1.31 4.88
C SER A 8 -25.46 0.41 6.11
N ILE A 9 -24.58 0.67 7.08
CA ILE A 9 -24.52 -0.10 8.33
C ILE A 9 -25.39 0.50 9.43
N GLN A 10 -26.01 1.66 9.18
CA GLN A 10 -26.86 2.38 10.14
C GLN A 10 -26.17 2.63 11.49
N LYS A 11 -24.90 3.06 11.44
CA LYS A 11 -24.11 3.40 12.64
C LYS A 11 -23.56 4.81 12.56
N ASP A 12 -23.72 5.57 13.65
CA ASP A 12 -23.27 6.95 13.76
C ASP A 12 -21.73 7.02 13.76
N PRO A 13 -21.11 7.80 12.85
CA PRO A 13 -19.66 7.99 12.84
C PRO A 13 -19.08 8.51 14.16
N ASP A 14 -19.83 9.31 14.93
CA ASP A 14 -19.33 9.85 16.20
C ASP A 14 -19.07 8.75 17.24
N GLU A 15 -19.72 7.58 17.13
CA GLU A 15 -19.55 6.42 18.02
C GLU A 15 -18.87 5.21 17.36
N HIS A 16 -18.97 5.10 16.03
CA HIS A 16 -18.56 3.91 15.27
C HIS A 16 -17.47 4.22 14.20
N GLN A 17 -16.70 5.29 14.40
CA GLN A 17 -15.65 5.72 13.47
C GLN A 17 -14.66 4.61 13.10
N GLN A 18 -14.23 3.80 14.08
CA GLN A 18 -13.27 2.72 13.87
C GLN A 18 -13.78 1.67 12.87
N GLU A 19 -15.00 1.17 13.05
CA GLU A 19 -15.61 0.15 12.19
C GLU A 19 -15.80 0.68 10.75
N ILE A 20 -16.23 1.94 10.62
CA ILE A 20 -16.36 2.59 9.32
C ILE A 20 -15.00 2.66 8.61
N GLN A 21 -13.93 2.99 9.34
CA GLN A 21 -12.57 3.04 8.81
C GLN A 21 -12.03 1.65 8.42
N GLU A 22 -12.34 0.61 9.19
CA GLU A 22 -12.03 -0.78 8.82
C GLU A 22 -12.70 -1.16 7.49
N ARG A 23 -13.99 -0.87 7.33
CA ARG A 23 -14.72 -1.12 6.07
C ARG A 23 -14.19 -0.28 4.90
N ILE A 24 -13.73 0.94 5.17
CA ILE A 24 -13.06 1.79 4.17
C ILE A 24 -11.77 1.12 3.68
N ARG A 25 -10.95 0.58 4.59
CA ARG A 25 -9.71 -0.14 4.22
C ARG A 25 -10.02 -1.35 3.35
N LEU A 26 -11.05 -2.15 3.65
CA LEU A 26 -11.49 -3.25 2.78
C LEU A 26 -11.89 -2.77 1.39
N GLY A 27 -12.67 -1.70 1.32
CA GLY A 27 -13.07 -1.06 0.06
C GLY A 27 -11.87 -0.64 -0.78
N ASN A 28 -10.89 0.02 -0.15
CA ASN A 28 -9.65 0.44 -0.81
C ASN A 28 -8.81 -0.76 -1.24
N THR A 29 -8.70 -1.83 -0.43
CA THR A 29 -8.02 -3.06 -0.84
C THR A 29 -8.65 -3.63 -2.10
N MET A 30 -9.98 -3.84 -2.12
CA MET A 30 -10.68 -4.36 -3.30
C MET A 30 -10.39 -3.53 -4.56
N VAL A 31 -10.41 -2.20 -4.46
CA VAL A 31 -10.18 -1.31 -5.61
C VAL A 31 -8.71 -1.29 -6.05
N LEU A 32 -7.76 -1.36 -5.12
CA LEU A 32 -6.33 -1.26 -5.41
C LEU A 32 -5.69 -2.60 -5.77
N THR A 33 -6.33 -3.73 -5.50
CA THR A 33 -5.88 -5.06 -5.93
C THR A 33 -6.73 -5.62 -7.09
N ALA A 34 -7.73 -4.88 -7.59
CA ALA A 34 -8.50 -5.24 -8.78
C ALA A 34 -7.74 -4.96 -10.09
N GLN A 35 -8.05 -5.71 -11.15
CA GLN A 35 -7.54 -5.45 -12.49
C GLN A 35 -8.05 -4.12 -13.08
N GLY A 36 -7.35 -3.61 -14.09
CA GLY A 36 -7.74 -2.39 -14.82
C GLY A 36 -7.22 -1.10 -14.18
N THR A 37 -7.96 0.01 -14.35
CA THR A 37 -7.55 1.32 -13.83
C THR A 37 -8.29 1.62 -12.52
N SER A 38 -7.56 1.61 -11.40
CA SER A 38 -8.09 2.03 -10.10
C SER A 38 -8.29 3.55 -10.06
N PHE A 39 -9.38 3.97 -9.41
CA PHE A 39 -9.71 5.38 -9.21
C PHE A 39 -10.03 5.63 -7.73
N LEU A 40 -9.41 6.65 -7.14
CA LEU A 40 -9.68 7.09 -5.77
C LEU A 40 -10.21 8.52 -5.80
N HIS A 41 -11.32 8.77 -5.12
CA HIS A 41 -11.80 10.13 -4.90
C HIS A 41 -10.96 10.82 -3.82
N ALA A 42 -10.63 12.10 -4.00
CA ALA A 42 -9.85 12.85 -3.01
C ALA A 42 -10.50 12.85 -1.62
N GLY A 43 -9.78 12.33 -0.63
CA GLY A 43 -10.22 12.10 0.74
C GLY A 43 -10.82 10.72 1.00
N GLN A 44 -10.90 9.84 0.00
CA GLN A 44 -11.26 8.44 0.22
C GLN A 44 -10.19 7.72 1.06
N GLU A 45 -8.93 8.12 0.92
CA GLU A 45 -7.78 7.58 1.61
C GLU A 45 -7.81 7.74 3.14
N TYR A 46 -8.50 8.76 3.67
CA TYR A 46 -8.65 8.94 5.13
C TYR A 46 -10.09 8.82 5.61
N GLY A 47 -11.05 8.54 4.73
CA GLY A 47 -12.47 8.51 5.09
C GLY A 47 -13.09 9.90 5.28
N ARG A 48 -12.95 10.76 4.28
CA ARG A 48 -13.59 12.08 4.20
C ARG A 48 -15.10 11.98 4.31
N THR A 49 -15.66 12.89 5.12
CA THR A 49 -17.10 13.07 5.30
C THR A 49 -17.59 14.41 4.75
N LYS A 50 -18.88 14.47 4.40
CA LYS A 50 -19.64 15.68 4.07
C LYS A 50 -20.83 15.87 5.02
N GLN A 51 -20.69 15.44 6.27
CA GLN A 51 -21.68 15.66 7.31
C GLN A 51 -21.91 17.16 7.55
N PHE A 52 -23.17 17.56 7.65
CA PHE A 52 -23.59 18.91 7.96
C PHE A 52 -23.62 19.11 9.49
N ARG A 53 -22.49 19.51 10.07
CA ARG A 53 -22.30 19.64 11.53
C ARG A 53 -22.78 20.99 12.07
N GLU A 54 -24.01 21.37 11.72
CA GLU A 54 -24.70 22.55 12.26
C GLU A 54 -26.14 22.20 12.64
N GLU A 55 -26.65 22.83 13.69
CA GLU A 55 -28.06 22.73 14.08
C GLU A 55 -28.93 23.42 13.03
N THR A 56 -30.01 22.76 12.61
CA THR A 56 -30.93 23.29 11.59
C THR A 56 -32.35 22.80 11.81
N ASP A 57 -33.33 23.67 11.58
CA ASP A 57 -34.76 23.33 11.61
C ASP A 57 -35.23 22.70 10.29
N GLU A 58 -34.50 22.94 9.19
CA GLU A 58 -34.84 22.46 7.85
C GLU A 58 -33.71 21.61 7.27
N ALA A 59 -34.07 20.61 6.46
CA ALA A 59 -33.10 19.75 5.80
C ALA A 59 -32.21 20.57 4.83
N PRO A 60 -30.87 20.51 4.96
CA PRO A 60 -29.98 21.18 4.03
C PRO A 60 -30.20 20.69 2.59
N TYR A 61 -30.00 21.58 1.61
CA TYR A 61 -30.14 21.24 0.19
C TYR A 61 -29.21 20.06 -0.18
N LYS A 62 -29.75 19.05 -0.89
CA LYS A 62 -29.02 17.85 -1.32
C LYS A 62 -28.40 17.02 -0.18
N SER A 63 -29.11 16.97 0.95
CA SER A 63 -28.75 16.14 2.09
C SER A 63 -29.51 14.82 2.12
N THR A 64 -28.92 13.83 2.79
CA THR A 64 -29.54 12.59 3.24
C THR A 64 -29.66 12.64 4.76
N TYR A 65 -30.86 12.35 5.28
CA TYR A 65 -31.07 12.17 6.72
C TYR A 65 -30.73 10.74 7.10
N MET A 66 -29.83 10.56 8.08
CA MET A 66 -29.33 9.26 8.51
C MET A 66 -29.77 8.95 9.94
N THR A 67 -30.12 7.69 10.17
CA THR A 67 -30.57 7.16 11.46
C THR A 67 -29.86 5.84 11.74
N ASP A 68 -29.81 5.47 13.01
CA ASP A 68 -29.38 4.14 13.42
C ASP A 68 -30.43 3.05 13.11
N GLU A 69 -30.10 1.81 13.46
CA GLU A 69 -30.99 0.64 13.30
C GLU A 69 -32.31 0.77 14.07
N GLN A 70 -32.34 1.56 15.15
CA GLN A 70 -33.53 1.82 15.96
C GLN A 70 -34.37 2.98 15.39
N GLY A 71 -33.86 3.69 14.39
CA GLY A 71 -34.48 4.85 13.78
C GLY A 71 -34.19 6.16 14.52
N GLU A 72 -33.29 6.15 15.50
CA GLU A 72 -32.83 7.38 16.16
C GLU A 72 -31.86 8.13 15.24
N PRO A 73 -31.96 9.46 15.16
CA PRO A 73 -31.07 10.24 14.31
C PRO A 73 -29.63 10.19 14.80
N PHE A 74 -28.70 10.11 13.84
CA PHE A 74 -27.29 10.39 14.15
C PHE A 74 -27.14 11.80 14.72
N HIS A 75 -26.09 12.01 15.52
CA HIS A 75 -25.65 13.34 15.90
C HIS A 75 -25.27 14.11 14.63
N TYR A 76 -25.96 15.22 14.36
CA TYR A 76 -25.96 15.87 13.05
C TYR A 76 -26.37 14.92 11.91
N PRO A 77 -27.68 14.61 11.76
CA PRO A 77 -28.16 13.51 10.93
C PRO A 77 -28.09 13.79 9.42
N TYR A 78 -27.75 15.00 9.01
CA TYR A 78 -27.74 15.39 7.61
C TYR A 78 -26.33 15.24 7.00
N PHE A 79 -26.23 14.49 5.91
CA PHE A 79 -25.00 14.31 5.13
C PHE A 79 -25.22 14.76 3.69
N ILE A 80 -24.32 15.59 3.14
CA ILE A 80 -24.50 16.15 1.80
C ILE A 80 -24.02 15.15 0.74
N HIS A 81 -24.95 14.62 -0.06
CA HIS A 81 -24.64 13.64 -1.12
C HIS A 81 -24.31 14.29 -2.47
N ASP A 82 -24.71 15.55 -2.69
CA ASP A 82 -24.39 16.33 -3.89
C ASP A 82 -23.99 17.76 -3.50
N SER A 83 -22.68 17.99 -3.42
CA SER A 83 -22.09 19.17 -2.79
C SER A 83 -21.59 20.23 -3.78
N TYR A 84 -22.11 20.23 -5.03
CA TYR A 84 -21.65 21.14 -6.08
C TYR A 84 -21.82 22.64 -5.73
N ASP A 85 -22.82 22.95 -4.88
CA ASP A 85 -23.15 24.30 -4.41
C ASP A 85 -23.06 24.41 -2.87
N SER A 86 -22.23 23.57 -2.26
CA SER A 86 -21.97 23.62 -0.81
C SER A 86 -20.74 24.47 -0.49
N SER A 87 -20.71 25.02 0.72
CA SER A 87 -19.61 25.85 1.21
C SER A 87 -18.32 25.04 1.45
N ASP A 88 -17.22 25.76 1.70
CA ASP A 88 -15.94 25.15 2.09
C ASP A 88 -16.03 24.32 3.37
N ALA A 89 -16.98 24.61 4.27
CA ALA A 89 -17.17 23.81 5.48
C ALA A 89 -17.50 22.34 5.15
N ILE A 90 -18.20 22.11 4.04
CA ILE A 90 -18.55 20.78 3.51
C ILE A 90 -17.50 20.29 2.49
N ASN A 91 -16.95 21.18 1.67
CA ASN A 91 -16.12 20.82 0.53
C ASN A 91 -14.60 20.81 0.80
N LYS A 92 -14.13 21.27 1.96
CA LYS A 92 -12.71 21.27 2.32
C LYS A 92 -12.13 19.85 2.36
N PHE A 93 -10.83 19.78 2.14
CA PHE A 93 -10.02 18.62 2.49
C PHE A 93 -9.53 18.81 3.93
N GLU A 94 -9.79 17.84 4.80
CA GLU A 94 -9.48 17.91 6.22
C GLU A 94 -8.04 17.44 6.48
N TRP A 95 -7.06 18.30 6.20
CA TRP A 95 -5.63 17.96 6.32
C TRP A 95 -5.21 17.46 7.69
N GLU A 96 -5.85 17.92 8.77
CA GLU A 96 -5.57 17.47 10.14
C GLU A 96 -5.85 15.97 10.30
N LYS A 97 -6.90 15.43 9.68
CA LYS A 97 -7.24 14.00 9.72
C LYS A 97 -6.22 13.10 9.01
N VAL A 98 -5.30 13.68 8.25
CA VAL A 98 -4.24 12.97 7.52
C VAL A 98 -2.88 13.11 8.23
N ASN A 99 -2.67 14.16 9.03
CA ASN A 99 -1.37 14.48 9.61
C ASN A 99 -1.31 14.38 11.14
N ASP A 100 -2.45 14.46 11.82
CA ASP A 100 -2.53 14.46 13.29
C ASP A 100 -2.98 13.08 13.80
N GLU A 101 -2.01 12.20 14.02
CA GLU A 101 -2.23 10.85 14.54
C GLU A 101 -2.71 10.85 16.00
N GLU A 102 -2.38 11.89 16.77
CA GLU A 102 -2.82 11.99 18.17
C GLU A 102 -4.33 12.27 18.24
N GLN A 103 -4.84 13.13 17.37
CA GLN A 103 -6.25 13.49 17.34
C GLN A 103 -7.10 12.54 16.47
N TYR A 104 -6.56 12.03 15.36
CA TYR A 104 -7.29 11.24 14.36
C TYR A 104 -6.58 9.93 13.98
N PRO A 105 -6.27 9.05 14.94
CA PRO A 105 -5.45 7.86 14.69
C PRO A 105 -6.04 6.94 13.61
N ASP A 106 -7.36 6.72 13.60
CA ASP A 106 -8.00 5.85 12.61
C ASP A 106 -7.95 6.42 11.18
N HIS A 107 -8.07 7.75 11.04
CA HIS A 107 -8.01 8.41 9.73
C HIS A 107 -6.59 8.40 9.16
N VAL A 108 -5.59 8.70 10.00
CA VAL A 108 -4.17 8.64 9.63
C VAL A 108 -3.79 7.21 9.26
N LYS A 109 -4.21 6.22 10.06
CA LYS A 109 -4.00 4.81 9.76
C LYS A 109 -4.60 4.40 8.42
N THR A 110 -5.84 4.77 8.13
CA THR A 110 -6.46 4.48 6.82
C THR A 110 -5.69 5.17 5.68
N SER A 111 -5.18 6.38 5.91
CA SER A 111 -4.37 7.09 4.92
C SER A 111 -3.07 6.35 4.60
N GLU A 112 -2.29 5.98 5.61
CA GLU A 112 -1.06 5.21 5.43
C GLU A 112 -1.33 3.81 4.86
N TYR A 113 -2.42 3.16 5.27
CA TYR A 113 -2.84 1.88 4.70
C TYR A 113 -3.17 2.01 3.21
N THR A 114 -3.90 3.05 2.82
CA THR A 114 -4.23 3.30 1.40
C THR A 114 -2.98 3.61 0.59
N LYS A 115 -2.03 4.37 1.15
CA LYS A 115 -0.72 4.61 0.53
C LYS A 115 0.05 3.31 0.31
N GLY A 116 0.12 2.44 1.32
CA GLY A 116 0.77 1.13 1.21
C GLY A 116 0.13 0.22 0.16
N LEU A 117 -1.21 0.26 0.01
CA LEU A 117 -1.91 -0.45 -1.06
C LEU A 117 -1.57 0.11 -2.45
N ILE A 118 -1.37 1.42 -2.59
CA ILE A 118 -0.92 2.04 -3.85
C ILE A 118 0.51 1.58 -4.17
N GLU A 119 1.39 1.56 -3.18
CA GLU A 119 2.77 1.07 -3.32
C GLU A 119 2.77 -0.40 -3.77
N LEU A 120 1.98 -1.25 -3.11
CA LEU A 120 1.79 -2.65 -3.52
C LEU A 120 1.27 -2.78 -4.95
N ARG A 121 0.25 -2.01 -5.33
CA ARG A 121 -0.27 -2.05 -6.70
C ARG A 121 0.79 -1.69 -7.72
N ARG A 122 1.64 -0.71 -7.42
CA ARG A 122 2.71 -0.25 -8.33
C ARG A 122 3.89 -1.20 -8.40
N SER A 123 4.10 -2.04 -7.38
CA SER A 123 5.27 -2.91 -7.31
C SER A 123 5.13 -4.18 -8.16
N THR A 124 3.96 -4.50 -8.69
CA THR A 124 3.73 -5.74 -9.45
C THR A 124 2.68 -5.55 -10.52
N ASN A 125 2.88 -6.19 -11.67
CA ASN A 125 1.87 -6.24 -12.70
C ASN A 125 0.71 -7.22 -12.41
N ALA A 126 0.79 -8.03 -11.34
CA ALA A 126 -0.23 -9.01 -10.97
C ALA A 126 -1.63 -8.39 -10.80
N PHE A 127 -1.71 -7.10 -10.46
CA PHE A 127 -2.98 -6.38 -10.29
C PHE A 127 -3.35 -5.46 -11.47
N SER A 128 -2.58 -5.48 -12.56
CA SER A 128 -2.73 -4.54 -13.68
C SER A 128 -2.38 -5.13 -15.05
N HIS A 129 -2.75 -6.38 -15.30
CA HIS A 129 -2.54 -7.02 -16.59
C HIS A 129 -3.16 -6.23 -17.75
N HIS A 130 -2.48 -6.23 -18.90
CA HIS A 130 -2.83 -5.38 -20.04
C HIS A 130 -3.86 -5.98 -21.01
N SER A 131 -4.22 -7.25 -20.85
CA SER A 131 -5.16 -7.95 -21.74
C SER A 131 -6.08 -8.90 -20.97
N MET A 132 -7.26 -9.17 -21.54
CA MET A 132 -8.20 -10.15 -20.98
C MET A 132 -7.60 -11.56 -20.93
N GLU A 133 -6.84 -11.95 -21.96
CA GLU A 133 -6.15 -13.25 -22.02
C GLU A 133 -5.18 -13.42 -20.86
N ALA A 134 -4.36 -12.40 -20.57
CA ALA A 134 -3.46 -12.43 -19.42
C ALA A 134 -4.21 -12.50 -18.09
N ILE A 135 -5.37 -11.85 -17.96
CA ILE A 135 -6.21 -11.94 -16.77
C ILE A 135 -6.78 -13.36 -16.61
N GLU A 136 -7.32 -13.95 -17.68
CA GLU A 136 -7.89 -15.31 -17.65
C GLU A 136 -6.85 -16.38 -17.31
N GLU A 137 -5.59 -16.17 -17.71
CA GLU A 137 -4.49 -17.10 -17.41
C GLU A 137 -3.90 -16.92 -16.01
N ASN A 138 -3.84 -15.68 -15.49
CA ASN A 138 -3.05 -15.37 -14.29
C ASN A 138 -3.88 -14.99 -13.06
N VAL A 139 -5.18 -14.73 -13.20
CA VAL A 139 -6.06 -14.39 -12.08
C VAL A 139 -7.13 -15.47 -11.94
N SER A 140 -7.23 -16.09 -10.77
CA SER A 140 -8.19 -17.16 -10.52
C SER A 140 -8.87 -17.02 -9.16
N LEU A 141 -10.15 -17.36 -9.09
CA LEU A 141 -10.87 -17.46 -7.82
C LEU A 141 -10.42 -18.73 -7.10
N ILE A 142 -10.13 -18.62 -5.79
CA ILE A 142 -9.76 -19.78 -4.99
C ILE A 142 -11.05 -20.50 -4.58
N ASP A 143 -11.15 -21.79 -4.88
CA ASP A 143 -12.28 -22.62 -4.49
C ASP A 143 -12.21 -22.96 -2.99
N ILE A 144 -13.06 -22.31 -2.20
CA ILE A 144 -13.10 -22.44 -0.73
C ILE A 144 -14.50 -22.93 -0.34
N PRO A 145 -14.64 -24.16 0.21
CA PRO A 145 -15.94 -24.75 0.52
C PRO A 145 -16.80 -23.95 1.51
N GLU A 146 -16.17 -23.16 2.37
CA GLU A 146 -16.85 -22.32 3.37
C GLU A 146 -17.36 -20.99 2.81
N ILE A 147 -17.12 -20.68 1.54
CA ILE A 147 -17.64 -19.49 0.85
C ILE A 147 -18.89 -19.88 0.05
N GLY A 148 -20.01 -19.26 0.38
CA GLY A 148 -21.29 -19.47 -0.32
C GLY A 148 -21.35 -18.82 -1.72
N GLU A 149 -22.43 -19.09 -2.45
CA GLU A 149 -22.73 -18.41 -3.74
C GLU A 149 -22.92 -16.89 -3.55
N GLU A 150 -23.54 -16.50 -2.44
CA GLU A 150 -23.61 -15.13 -1.95
C GLU A 150 -22.95 -15.09 -0.57
N ASP A 151 -21.87 -14.30 -0.43
CA ASP A 151 -21.09 -14.24 0.81
C ASP A 151 -20.40 -12.87 0.96
N LEU A 152 -19.91 -12.60 2.17
CA LEU A 152 -19.12 -11.42 2.54
C LEU A 152 -17.61 -11.73 2.58
N VAL A 153 -17.20 -12.89 2.08
CA VAL A 153 -15.80 -13.31 2.00
C VAL A 153 -15.43 -13.64 0.56
N ILE A 154 -14.24 -13.24 0.15
CA ILE A 154 -13.66 -13.63 -1.14
C ILE A 154 -12.18 -13.95 -1.00
N GLY A 155 -11.72 -14.94 -1.77
CA GLY A 155 -10.31 -15.32 -1.90
C GLY A 155 -9.96 -15.51 -3.37
N TYR A 156 -8.88 -14.87 -3.83
CA TYR A 156 -8.41 -15.05 -5.21
C TYR A 156 -6.88 -15.03 -5.28
N GLU A 157 -6.36 -15.64 -6.32
CA GLU A 157 -4.94 -15.63 -6.71
C GLU A 157 -4.75 -14.68 -7.90
N ALA A 158 -3.68 -13.90 -7.87
CA ALA A 158 -3.22 -13.06 -8.97
C ALA A 158 -1.71 -13.26 -9.15
N ARG A 159 -1.32 -13.81 -10.29
CA ARG A 159 0.08 -14.14 -10.60
C ARG A 159 0.69 -13.06 -11.47
N SER A 160 1.91 -12.66 -11.15
CA SER A 160 2.63 -11.72 -11.99
C SER A 160 3.23 -12.40 -13.23
N THR A 161 3.50 -11.62 -14.27
CA THR A 161 4.23 -12.08 -15.46
C THR A 161 5.63 -11.46 -15.57
N ASP A 162 6.02 -10.66 -14.58
CA ASP A 162 7.30 -9.93 -14.46
C ASP A 162 8.19 -10.52 -13.34
N ASP A 163 7.90 -11.75 -12.92
CA ASP A 163 8.61 -12.46 -11.85
C ASP A 163 8.57 -11.76 -10.46
N THR A 164 7.64 -10.82 -10.23
CA THR A 164 7.44 -10.17 -8.91
C THR A 164 6.68 -11.03 -7.90
N GLY A 165 6.27 -12.24 -8.28
CA GLY A 165 5.64 -13.25 -7.44
C GLY A 165 4.15 -13.49 -7.69
N ASP A 166 3.61 -14.44 -6.95
CA ASP A 166 2.20 -14.82 -6.92
C ASP A 166 1.55 -14.22 -5.67
N TYR A 167 0.38 -13.62 -5.84
CA TYR A 167 -0.33 -12.90 -4.79
C TYR A 167 -1.65 -13.59 -4.46
N TYR A 168 -1.89 -13.84 -3.18
CA TYR A 168 -3.15 -14.38 -2.68
C TYR A 168 -3.85 -13.32 -1.85
N VAL A 169 -5.05 -12.92 -2.28
CA VAL A 169 -5.84 -11.87 -1.64
C VAL A 169 -7.06 -12.50 -1.00
N PHE A 170 -7.22 -12.31 0.30
CA PHE A 170 -8.38 -12.74 1.06
C PHE A 170 -9.02 -11.54 1.76
N ILE A 171 -10.34 -11.41 1.63
CA ILE A 171 -11.08 -10.29 2.21
C ILE A 171 -12.25 -10.86 2.99
N ASN A 172 -12.25 -10.65 4.30
CA ASN A 172 -13.38 -10.94 5.17
C ASN A 172 -14.12 -9.64 5.50
N ALA A 173 -15.23 -9.36 4.82
CA ALA A 173 -16.11 -8.23 5.10
C ALA A 173 -17.25 -8.58 6.06
N ASP A 174 -17.25 -9.80 6.62
CA ASP A 174 -18.18 -10.26 7.64
C ASP A 174 -17.87 -9.61 9.00
N GLU A 175 -18.87 -9.60 9.88
CA GLU A 175 -18.76 -9.16 11.27
C GLU A 175 -18.30 -10.31 12.19
N THR A 176 -18.07 -11.49 11.62
CA THR A 176 -17.60 -12.68 12.33
C THR A 176 -16.26 -13.18 11.80
N THR A 177 -15.51 -13.87 12.65
CA THR A 177 -14.30 -14.58 12.23
C THR A 177 -14.67 -15.67 11.24
N ARG A 178 -13.93 -15.75 10.13
CA ARG A 178 -14.13 -16.75 9.08
C ARG A 178 -12.93 -17.69 9.00
N THR A 179 -13.22 -18.97 8.81
CA THR A 179 -12.22 -20.04 8.75
C THR A 179 -12.34 -20.71 7.39
N LEU A 180 -11.25 -20.69 6.62
CA LEU A 180 -11.20 -21.05 5.21
C LEU A 180 -10.25 -22.24 5.02
N SER A 181 -10.76 -23.33 4.45
CA SER A 181 -9.95 -24.52 4.16
C SER A 181 -9.30 -24.39 2.78
N LEU A 182 -7.99 -24.15 2.73
CA LEU A 182 -7.25 -23.86 1.48
C LEU A 182 -6.81 -25.15 0.76
N ASN A 183 -7.76 -26.04 0.46
CA ASN A 183 -7.48 -27.43 0.02
C ASN A 183 -6.42 -27.53 -1.10
N ASP A 184 -6.58 -26.74 -2.16
CA ASP A 184 -5.74 -26.81 -3.37
C ASP A 184 -4.64 -25.74 -3.43
N VAL A 185 -4.64 -24.79 -2.47
CA VAL A 185 -3.71 -23.67 -2.44
C VAL A 185 -2.78 -23.80 -1.24
N ARG A 186 -1.49 -24.00 -1.50
CA ARG A 186 -0.47 -24.11 -0.45
C ARG A 186 0.27 -22.79 -0.30
N ILE A 187 -0.08 -22.04 0.74
CA ILE A 187 0.53 -20.75 1.11
C ILE A 187 1.59 -20.91 2.21
N GLU A 188 2.16 -22.10 2.38
CA GLU A 188 3.10 -22.43 3.47
C GLU A 188 4.37 -21.56 3.45
N ASP A 189 4.86 -21.25 2.24
CA ASP A 189 6.02 -20.39 2.02
C ASP A 189 5.64 -18.92 1.79
N ALA A 190 4.35 -18.58 1.90
CA ALA A 190 3.86 -17.24 1.63
C ALA A 190 4.25 -16.26 2.74
N ARG A 191 4.58 -15.03 2.33
CA ARG A 191 4.87 -13.92 3.22
C ARG A 191 3.67 -12.98 3.28
N VAL A 192 3.25 -12.60 4.48
CA VAL A 192 2.18 -11.60 4.66
C VAL A 192 2.75 -10.22 4.39
N ILE A 193 2.11 -9.45 3.51
CA ILE A 193 2.51 -8.07 3.16
C ILE A 193 1.39 -7.05 3.42
N VAL A 194 0.16 -7.54 3.57
CA VAL A 194 -1.01 -6.75 3.99
C VAL A 194 -1.75 -7.56 5.06
N ASP A 195 -2.03 -6.90 6.18
CA ASP A 195 -2.79 -7.46 7.30
C ASP A 195 -3.86 -6.47 7.80
N ARG A 196 -4.44 -6.70 8.99
CA ARG A 196 -5.45 -5.79 9.57
C ARG A 196 -4.95 -4.35 9.79
N GLU A 197 -3.66 -4.19 10.05
CA GLU A 197 -3.08 -2.95 10.56
C GLU A 197 -2.32 -2.18 9.48
N LYS A 198 -1.63 -2.89 8.58
CA LYS A 198 -0.69 -2.32 7.61
C LYS A 198 -0.84 -2.93 6.23
N ALA A 199 -0.50 -2.14 5.22
CA ALA A 199 -0.39 -2.57 3.84
C ALA A 199 0.93 -2.06 3.25
N GLY A 200 1.50 -2.79 2.29
CA GLY A 200 2.72 -2.38 1.60
C GLY A 200 3.34 -3.53 0.81
N VAL A 201 4.64 -3.40 0.53
CA VAL A 201 5.45 -4.40 -0.20
C VAL A 201 6.34 -5.23 0.72
N ASN A 202 6.52 -4.77 1.95
CA ASN A 202 7.41 -5.34 2.94
C ASN A 202 6.73 -6.45 3.73
N VAL A 203 7.50 -7.48 4.09
CA VAL A 203 7.01 -8.60 4.88
C VAL A 203 6.65 -8.13 6.29
N ILE A 204 5.49 -8.58 6.78
CA ILE A 204 5.02 -8.35 8.14
C ILE A 204 5.41 -9.55 8.99
N ASP A 205 6.41 -9.38 9.87
CA ASP A 205 6.93 -10.45 10.74
C ASP A 205 5.91 -11.00 11.74
N SER A 206 4.96 -10.17 12.15
CA SER A 206 3.94 -10.50 13.15
C SER A 206 2.57 -10.03 12.66
N PRO A 207 1.98 -10.74 11.69
CA PRO A 207 0.72 -10.35 11.09
C PRO A 207 -0.42 -10.43 12.11
N THR A 208 -1.36 -9.50 11.99
CA THR A 208 -2.53 -9.35 12.85
C THR A 208 -3.82 -9.60 12.06
N GLY A 209 -4.88 -10.00 12.75
CA GLY A 209 -6.17 -10.29 12.12
C GLY A 209 -6.22 -11.61 11.34
N MET A 210 -5.18 -12.44 11.42
CA MET A 210 -5.17 -13.76 10.81
C MET A 210 -4.38 -14.81 11.59
N THR A 211 -4.71 -16.07 11.36
CA THR A 211 -3.87 -17.22 11.72
C THR A 211 -3.91 -18.26 10.60
N TYR A 212 -2.79 -18.92 10.35
CA TYR A 212 -2.70 -20.02 9.38
C TYR A 212 -2.09 -21.24 10.06
N VAL A 213 -2.87 -22.31 10.18
CA VAL A 213 -2.48 -23.57 10.82
C VAL A 213 -3.12 -24.72 10.04
N ASP A 214 -2.35 -25.79 9.78
CA ASP A 214 -2.83 -27.03 9.15
C ASP A 214 -3.64 -26.80 7.85
N ASN A 215 -3.15 -25.89 6.99
CA ASN A 215 -3.80 -25.51 5.73
C ASN A 215 -5.19 -24.85 5.88
N THR A 216 -5.45 -24.30 7.06
CA THR A 216 -6.66 -23.54 7.36
C THR A 216 -6.27 -22.09 7.68
N LEU A 217 -6.83 -21.15 6.92
CA LEU A 217 -6.68 -19.72 7.14
C LEU A 217 -7.87 -19.20 7.94
N THR A 218 -7.63 -18.66 9.13
CA THR A 218 -8.65 -17.97 9.92
C THR A 218 -8.41 -16.47 9.83
N ILE A 219 -9.44 -15.71 9.48
CA ILE A 219 -9.41 -14.26 9.29
C ILE A 219 -10.41 -13.62 10.24
N GLU A 220 -9.97 -12.62 11.01
CA GLU A 220 -10.83 -11.83 11.89
C GLU A 220 -11.90 -11.04 11.11
N PRO A 221 -12.97 -10.57 11.78
CA PRO A 221 -13.95 -9.69 11.16
C PRO A 221 -13.30 -8.48 10.49
N LEU A 222 -13.91 -7.99 9.42
CA LEU A 222 -13.53 -6.76 8.73
C LEU A 222 -12.03 -6.64 8.40
N THR A 223 -11.41 -7.74 7.95
CA THR A 223 -9.97 -7.84 7.72
C THR A 223 -9.66 -8.27 6.29
N ALA A 224 -8.66 -7.63 5.67
CA ALA A 224 -8.10 -8.05 4.40
C ALA A 224 -6.66 -8.50 4.58
N ILE A 225 -6.29 -9.61 3.93
CA ILE A 225 -4.97 -10.21 3.96
C ILE A 225 -4.45 -10.32 2.52
N VAL A 226 -3.20 -9.92 2.30
CA VAL A 226 -2.49 -10.20 1.05
C VAL A 226 -1.20 -10.94 1.37
N LEU A 227 -1.04 -12.08 0.71
CA LEU A 227 0.12 -12.94 0.82
C LEU A 227 0.89 -12.92 -0.50
N ARG A 228 2.21 -13.02 -0.44
CA ARG A 228 3.10 -13.13 -1.60
C ARG A 228 3.91 -14.43 -1.55
N VAL A 229 3.98 -15.15 -2.65
CA VAL A 229 4.86 -16.31 -2.88
C VAL A 229 5.78 -16.01 -4.06
N GLY A 230 7.10 -16.15 -3.90
CA GLY A 230 8.07 -15.82 -4.95
C GLY A 230 9.37 -15.21 -4.39
N GLU A 231 10.38 -15.00 -5.25
CA GLU A 231 11.65 -14.39 -4.82
C GLU A 231 11.44 -12.96 -4.29
N GLU A 232 12.31 -12.57 -3.37
CA GLU A 232 12.30 -11.29 -2.66
C GLU A 232 12.12 -10.11 -3.63
N HIS A 233 10.93 -9.50 -3.58
CA HIS A 233 10.82 -8.07 -3.82
C HIS A 233 11.76 -7.40 -2.81
N PRO A 234 12.71 -6.54 -3.25
CA PRO A 234 13.63 -5.90 -2.32
C PRO A 234 12.81 -5.30 -1.17
N GLU A 235 13.20 -5.57 0.08
CA GLU A 235 12.52 -5.14 1.32
C GLU A 235 12.43 -3.59 1.47
N GLN A 236 12.86 -2.86 0.45
CA GLN A 236 12.92 -1.42 0.34
C GLN A 236 12.65 -1.03 -1.11
N SER A 237 11.84 0.01 -1.32
CA SER A 237 11.64 0.62 -2.65
C SER A 237 12.96 1.10 -3.25
N ALA A 238 13.04 1.26 -4.58
CA ALA A 238 14.26 1.75 -5.21
C ALA A 238 14.68 3.12 -4.66
N LYS A 239 13.69 3.94 -4.32
CA LYS A 239 13.86 5.22 -3.63
C LYS A 239 14.49 5.10 -2.25
N GLU A 240 14.03 4.17 -1.43
CA GLU A 240 14.59 3.95 -0.08
C GLU A 240 16.03 3.47 -0.18
N LEU A 241 16.29 2.49 -1.05
CA LEU A 241 17.64 1.99 -1.33
C LEU A 241 18.58 3.08 -1.85
N LEU A 242 18.09 3.94 -2.76
CA LEU A 242 18.86 5.08 -3.27
C LEU A 242 19.19 6.11 -2.18
N ASN A 243 18.25 6.39 -1.28
CA ASN A 243 18.48 7.30 -0.16
C ASN A 243 19.47 6.70 0.84
N GLU A 244 19.32 5.42 1.18
CA GLU A 244 20.26 4.70 2.04
C GLU A 244 21.66 4.71 1.42
N LEU A 245 21.78 4.38 0.13
CA LEU A 245 23.06 4.40 -0.58
C LEU A 245 23.67 5.79 -0.62
N HIS A 246 22.85 6.83 -0.82
CA HIS A 246 23.32 8.21 -0.80
C HIS A 246 23.90 8.60 0.56
N ASP A 247 23.20 8.25 1.65
CA ASP A 247 23.62 8.56 3.01
C ASP A 247 24.87 7.78 3.41
N LYS A 248 24.93 6.47 3.13
CA LYS A 248 26.11 5.62 3.33
C LYS A 248 27.32 6.13 2.55
N THR A 249 27.12 6.47 1.27
CA THR A 249 28.19 7.08 0.45
C THR A 249 28.73 8.34 1.10
N ARG A 250 27.84 9.20 1.61
CA ARG A 250 28.23 10.45 2.28
C ARG A 250 28.98 10.18 3.58
N GLU A 251 28.54 9.22 4.38
CA GLU A 251 29.18 8.81 5.63
C GLU A 251 30.60 8.29 5.39
N HIS A 252 30.79 7.41 4.40
CA HIS A 252 32.12 6.89 4.06
C HIS A 252 33.05 7.94 3.47
N ILE A 253 32.53 8.95 2.77
CA ILE A 253 33.33 10.09 2.32
C ILE A 253 33.77 10.94 3.52
N GLN A 254 32.88 11.18 4.49
CA GLN A 254 33.16 12.00 5.68
C GLN A 254 34.14 11.33 6.65
N SER A 255 33.99 10.02 6.88
CA SER A 255 34.93 9.21 7.66
C SER A 255 36.27 9.01 6.95
N GLY A 256 36.33 9.31 5.65
CA GLY A 256 37.51 9.16 4.83
C GLY A 256 37.78 7.71 4.45
N ASN A 257 36.79 6.83 4.45
CA ASN A 257 36.90 5.51 3.85
C ASN A 257 36.93 5.60 2.32
N VAL A 258 36.18 6.56 1.75
CA VAL A 258 36.24 6.93 0.33
C VAL A 258 36.99 8.25 0.17
N ARG A 259 38.02 8.28 -0.68
CA ARG A 259 38.93 9.43 -0.84
C ARG A 259 39.16 9.83 -2.30
N GLY A 260 39.87 10.93 -2.50
CA GLY A 260 40.37 11.34 -3.81
C GLY A 260 39.25 11.64 -4.82
N SER A 261 39.52 11.38 -6.09
CA SER A 261 38.56 11.64 -7.17
C SER A 261 37.32 10.75 -7.09
N LEU A 262 37.42 9.56 -6.48
CA LEU A 262 36.31 8.63 -6.31
C LEU A 262 35.18 9.26 -5.49
N SER A 263 35.50 9.98 -4.40
CA SER A 263 34.49 10.64 -3.56
C SER A 263 33.54 11.55 -4.34
N SER A 264 34.08 12.40 -5.22
CA SER A 264 33.29 13.30 -6.05
C SER A 264 32.43 12.55 -7.08
N LEU A 265 32.94 11.46 -7.64
CA LEU A 265 32.23 10.64 -8.61
C LEU A 265 31.06 9.90 -7.96
N LEU A 266 31.30 9.23 -6.82
CA LEU A 266 30.26 8.51 -6.09
C LEU A 266 29.15 9.46 -5.61
N SER A 267 29.52 10.62 -5.06
CA SER A 267 28.53 11.63 -4.66
C SER A 267 27.77 12.22 -5.84
N LEU A 268 28.38 12.36 -7.02
CA LEU A 268 27.71 12.86 -8.22
C LEU A 268 26.68 11.85 -8.73
N TYR A 269 27.09 10.58 -8.90
CA TYR A 269 26.24 9.58 -9.52
C TYR A 269 25.07 9.15 -8.64
N THR A 270 25.24 9.06 -7.31
CA THR A 270 24.11 8.83 -6.40
C THR A 270 23.09 9.96 -6.43
N ARG A 271 23.54 11.23 -6.48
CA ARG A 271 22.62 12.38 -6.60
C ARG A 271 21.88 12.41 -7.93
N LEU A 272 22.57 12.07 -9.03
CA LEU A 272 21.91 11.98 -10.33
C LEU A 272 20.88 10.85 -10.35
N ALA A 273 21.21 9.69 -9.80
CA ALA A 273 20.25 8.58 -9.68
C ALA A 273 19.00 8.99 -8.88
N LEU A 274 19.16 9.62 -7.71
CA LEU A 274 18.05 10.19 -6.93
C LEU A 274 17.21 11.20 -7.71
N LEU A 275 17.85 12.09 -8.47
CA LEU A 275 17.15 13.09 -9.28
C LEU A 275 16.28 12.42 -10.36
N TYR A 276 16.80 11.40 -11.02
CA TYR A 276 16.11 10.72 -12.12
C TYR A 276 15.02 9.77 -11.64
N GLU A 277 15.21 9.08 -10.51
CA GLU A 277 14.15 8.32 -9.85
C GLU A 277 13.00 9.26 -9.42
N ALA A 278 13.31 10.40 -8.81
CA ALA A 278 12.28 11.36 -8.36
C ALA A 278 11.41 11.96 -9.50
N ILE A 279 11.83 11.81 -10.77
CA ILE A 279 11.06 12.23 -11.95
C ILE A 279 10.59 11.04 -12.81
N GLU A 280 10.56 9.83 -12.23
CA GLU A 280 10.08 8.58 -12.84
C GLU A 280 10.80 8.28 -14.17
N ARG A 281 12.15 8.34 -14.12
CA ARG A 281 13.05 8.05 -15.24
C ARG A 281 14.03 6.96 -14.84
N ASP A 282 13.51 5.77 -14.57
CA ASP A 282 14.24 4.69 -13.91
C ASP A 282 15.34 4.09 -14.78
N GLU A 283 15.19 4.09 -16.10
CA GLU A 283 16.27 3.75 -17.04
C GLU A 283 17.49 4.69 -16.89
N LEU A 284 17.24 5.99 -16.68
CA LEU A 284 18.30 6.98 -16.47
C LEU A 284 18.89 6.87 -15.07
N ALA A 285 18.07 6.64 -14.05
CA ALA A 285 18.54 6.36 -12.70
C ALA A 285 19.47 5.13 -12.70
N THR A 286 19.04 4.04 -13.34
CA THR A 286 19.80 2.80 -13.55
C THR A 286 21.09 3.05 -14.32
N HIS A 287 21.09 3.91 -15.35
CA HIS A 287 22.30 4.30 -16.06
C HIS A 287 23.35 4.91 -15.12
N TYR A 288 22.95 5.83 -14.25
CA TYR A 288 23.87 6.48 -13.31
C TYR A 288 24.31 5.54 -12.19
N MET A 289 23.46 4.61 -11.77
CA MET A 289 23.84 3.56 -10.83
C MET A 289 24.88 2.60 -11.42
N ASN A 290 24.75 2.23 -12.69
CA ASN A 290 25.79 1.47 -13.38
C ASN A 290 27.12 2.24 -13.48
N LYS A 291 27.08 3.57 -13.63
CA LYS A 291 28.29 4.41 -13.55
C LYS A 291 28.90 4.40 -12.15
N TYR A 292 28.07 4.48 -11.12
CA TYR A 292 28.51 4.39 -9.73
C TYR A 292 29.29 3.09 -9.48
N VAL A 293 28.71 1.94 -9.82
CA VAL A 293 29.35 0.61 -9.74
C VAL A 293 30.65 0.55 -10.55
N HIS A 294 30.64 1.08 -11.77
CA HIS A 294 31.82 1.11 -12.63
C HIS A 294 33.01 1.81 -11.96
N TYR A 295 32.79 2.96 -11.30
CA TYR A 295 33.87 3.70 -10.66
C TYR A 295 34.34 3.07 -9.35
N ILE A 296 33.46 2.40 -8.61
CA ILE A 296 33.86 1.62 -7.43
C ILE A 296 34.75 0.43 -7.82
N THR A 297 34.40 -0.27 -8.90
CA THR A 297 35.11 -1.48 -9.35
C THR A 297 36.37 -1.19 -10.17
N LEU A 298 36.57 0.04 -10.62
CA LEU A 298 37.70 0.41 -11.46
C LEU A 298 39.03 0.28 -10.71
N SER A 299 39.98 -0.48 -11.27
CA SER A 299 41.29 -0.73 -10.65
C SER A 299 42.10 0.54 -10.35
N ALA A 300 41.87 1.62 -11.11
CA ALA A 300 42.49 2.94 -10.87
C ALA A 300 42.07 3.56 -9.52
N HIS A 301 40.91 3.18 -8.98
CA HIS A 301 40.36 3.67 -7.72
C HIS A 301 40.53 2.69 -6.55
N ALA A 302 41.15 1.52 -6.74
CA ALA A 302 41.31 0.50 -5.71
C ALA A 302 42.08 0.97 -4.45
N ARG A 303 42.85 2.06 -4.54
CA ARG A 303 43.53 2.68 -3.37
C ARG A 303 42.74 3.83 -2.72
N GLN A 304 41.58 4.17 -3.27
CA GLN A 304 40.74 5.30 -2.86
C GLN A 304 39.52 4.86 -2.04
N ILE A 305 39.37 3.56 -1.80
CA ILE A 305 38.32 2.92 -1.02
C ILE A 305 38.92 1.68 -0.35
N ASP A 306 38.57 1.41 0.91
CA ASP A 306 38.89 0.13 1.55
C ASP A 306 37.93 -0.98 1.10
N GLU A 307 38.35 -2.24 1.24
CA GLU A 307 37.57 -3.37 0.71
C GLU A 307 36.25 -3.59 1.45
N GLU A 308 36.18 -3.33 2.76
CA GLU A 308 34.92 -3.47 3.54
C GLU A 308 33.87 -2.47 3.05
N THR A 309 34.24 -1.18 2.95
CA THR A 309 33.36 -0.13 2.42
C THR A 309 32.99 -0.39 0.96
N LYS A 310 33.91 -0.95 0.17
CA LYS A 310 33.65 -1.30 -1.23
C LYS A 310 32.62 -2.42 -1.35
N GLU A 311 32.71 -3.46 -0.54
CA GLU A 311 31.74 -4.56 -0.51
C GLU A 311 30.35 -4.06 -0.07
N GLU A 312 30.27 -3.25 0.98
CA GLU A 312 29.00 -2.66 1.46
C GLU A 312 28.32 -1.81 0.38
N LEU A 313 29.05 -0.87 -0.23
CA LEU A 313 28.49 0.01 -1.25
C LEU A 313 28.15 -0.74 -2.55
N LEU A 314 28.89 -1.79 -2.91
CA LEU A 314 28.56 -2.64 -4.06
C LEU A 314 27.28 -3.41 -3.82
N HIS A 315 27.16 -4.07 -2.67
CA HIS A 315 25.97 -4.83 -2.32
C HIS A 315 24.70 -3.97 -2.39
N LEU A 316 24.74 -2.80 -1.74
CA LEU A 316 23.61 -1.87 -1.72
C LEU A 316 23.31 -1.31 -3.13
N SER A 317 24.35 -1.05 -3.94
CA SER A 317 24.15 -0.61 -5.33
C SER A 317 23.55 -1.67 -6.24
N GLU A 318 23.87 -2.95 -6.03
CA GLU A 318 23.27 -4.07 -6.77
C GLU A 318 21.79 -4.24 -6.44
N GLN A 319 21.44 -4.16 -5.15
CA GLN A 319 20.05 -4.13 -4.70
C GLN A 319 19.29 -2.94 -5.29
N THR A 320 19.90 -1.75 -5.27
CA THR A 320 19.32 -0.53 -5.83
C THR A 320 19.07 -0.67 -7.34
N ILE A 321 20.03 -1.21 -8.10
CA ILE A 321 19.87 -1.42 -9.55
C ILE A 321 18.74 -2.41 -9.84
N LYS A 322 18.68 -3.51 -9.10
CA LYS A 322 17.60 -4.50 -9.25
C LYS A 322 16.23 -3.86 -8.99
N ALA A 323 16.12 -3.07 -7.92
CA ALA A 323 14.88 -2.34 -7.60
C ALA A 323 14.48 -1.34 -8.70
N LEU A 324 15.42 -0.52 -9.20
CA LEU A 324 15.16 0.44 -10.28
C LEU A 324 14.75 -0.24 -11.60
N GLN A 325 15.30 -1.42 -11.90
CA GLN A 325 14.94 -2.17 -13.10
C GLN A 325 13.53 -2.75 -12.99
N ASN A 326 13.16 -3.28 -11.82
CA ASN A 326 11.82 -3.77 -11.56
C ASN A 326 10.75 -2.67 -11.63
N GLU A 327 11.10 -1.42 -11.26
CA GLU A 327 10.18 -0.28 -11.36
C GLU A 327 10.05 0.29 -12.80
N SER A 328 10.98 -0.07 -13.71
CA SER A 328 11.04 0.46 -15.08
C SER A 328 10.24 -0.34 -16.12
N GLU A 329 9.85 -1.57 -15.79
CA GLU A 329 9.11 -2.50 -16.67
C GLU A 329 7.59 -2.37 -16.50
#